data_AF-A0A5K0Z4N1-F1
#
_entry.id   AF-A0A5K0Z4N1-F1
#
_cell.length_a   1.000
_cell.length_b   1.000
_cell.length_c   1.000
_cell.angle_alpha   90.00
_cell.angle_beta   90.00
_cell.angle_gamma   90.00
#
_symmetry.space_group_name_H-M   'P 1'
#
loop_
_entity.id
_entity.type
_entity.pdbx_description
1 polymer ?
#
loop_
_entity_poly.entity_id
_entity_poly.type
_entity_poly.pdbx_seq_one_letter_code
_entity_poly.pdbx_strand_id
1 'polypeptide(L)'
;MASLFLGLFLGSVLVVIVDGIGVNWGTQSSHALEPQIVVGMLRDNGFKNVKLFEADSKIMTALGNTGIDVMVGIPNDMLSTLARSTSAAEEWVSKNVTAFVSKNGVNV
;
A
#
# COMPACT_ATOMS: atom_id res chain seq x y z
N MET A 1 30.93 -0.12 -41.22
CA MET A 1 31.00 0.14 -39.76
C MET A 1 30.11 1.29 -39.30
N ALA A 2 30.10 2.47 -39.96
CA ALA A 2 29.34 3.64 -39.47
C ALA A 2 27.82 3.45 -39.36
N SER A 3 27.21 2.65 -40.24
CA SER A 3 25.76 2.42 -40.27
C SER A 3 25.25 1.51 -39.14
N LEU A 4 26.13 0.69 -38.54
CA LEU A 4 25.77 -0.19 -37.42
C LEU A 4 25.64 0.60 -36.11
N PHE A 5 26.45 1.65 -35.95
CA PHE A 5 26.42 2.53 -34.77
C PHE A 5 25.22 3.49 -34.77
N LEU A 6 24.77 3.93 -35.96
CA LEU A 6 23.59 4.79 -36.07
C LEU A 6 22.28 4.04 -35.74
N GLY A 7 22.22 2.74 -36.05
CA GLY A 7 21.08 1.88 -35.69
C GLY A 7 20.96 1.60 -34.19
N LEU A 8 22.09 1.50 -33.47
CA LEU A 8 22.12 1.39 -32.02
C LEU A 8 21.72 2.69 -31.30
N PHE A 9 21.91 3.84 -31.95
CA PHE A 9 21.57 5.16 -31.40
C PHE A 9 20.09 5.54 -31.59
N LEU A 10 19.43 4.98 -32.62
CA LEU A 10 17.98 5.11 -32.85
C LEU A 10 17.15 4.04 -32.12
N GLY A 11 17.79 2.99 -31.61
CA GLY A 11 17.15 1.86 -30.93
C GLY A 11 17.11 1.95 -29.40
N SER A 12 17.68 3.00 -28.80
CA SER A 12 17.54 3.24 -27.35
C SER A 12 16.12 3.75 -27.05
N VAL A 13 15.17 2.81 -27.01
CA VAL A 13 13.92 3.02 -26.30
C VAL A 13 14.29 3.50 -24.90
N LEU A 14 13.94 4.75 -24.58
CA LEU A 14 14.01 5.26 -23.23
C LEU A 14 13.06 4.40 -22.39
N VAL A 15 13.59 3.35 -21.76
CA VAL A 15 12.89 2.63 -20.72
C VAL A 15 12.89 3.57 -19.52
N VAL A 16 11.82 4.36 -19.41
CA VAL A 16 11.55 5.12 -18.20
C VAL A 16 11.13 4.12 -17.13
N ILE A 17 12.04 3.83 -16.21
CA ILE A 17 11.72 3.04 -15.02
C ILE A 17 11.00 3.98 -14.07
N VAL A 18 9.73 3.70 -13.80
CA VAL A 18 8.97 4.39 -12.75
C VAL A 18 9.19 3.63 -11.45
N ASP A 19 9.62 4.35 -10.42
CA ASP A 19 9.64 3.85 -9.04
C ASP A 19 8.44 4.41 -8.26
N GLY A 20 7.97 3.68 -7.25
CA GLY A 20 6.89 4.14 -6.37
C GLY A 20 5.46 3.94 -6.89
N ILE A 21 5.21 3.00 -7.81
CA ILE A 21 3.84 2.61 -8.17
C ILE A 21 3.17 1.93 -6.96
N GLY A 22 1.94 2.36 -6.65
CA GLY A 22 1.09 1.78 -5.61
C GLY A 22 -0.31 1.48 -6.11
N VAL A 23 -1.09 0.76 -5.29
CA VAL A 23 -2.47 0.39 -5.60
C VAL A 23 -3.43 0.76 -4.47
N ASN A 24 -4.68 1.02 -4.83
CA ASN A 24 -5.76 1.12 -3.86
C ASN A 24 -6.36 -0.28 -3.65
N TRP A 25 -6.38 -0.77 -2.41
CA TRP A 25 -7.10 -1.99 -2.06
C TRP A 25 -8.46 -1.64 -1.47
N GLY A 26 -9.49 -1.70 -2.31
CA GLY A 26 -10.88 -1.55 -1.90
C GLY A 26 -11.45 -2.85 -1.34
N THR A 27 -12.21 -2.76 -0.25
CA THR A 27 -12.81 -3.90 0.47
C THR A 27 -14.29 -4.13 0.12
N GLN A 28 -14.93 -3.17 -0.57
CA GLN A 28 -16.32 -3.26 -1.02
C GLN A 28 -16.44 -4.17 -2.24
N SER A 29 -16.49 -5.47 -2.00
CA SER A 29 -16.65 -6.51 -3.02
C SER A 29 -17.73 -7.51 -2.62
N SER A 30 -18.49 -8.01 -3.58
CA SER A 30 -19.43 -9.12 -3.37
C SER A 30 -18.72 -10.47 -3.20
N HIS A 31 -17.47 -10.57 -3.65
CA HIS A 31 -16.63 -11.77 -3.59
C HIS A 31 -15.22 -11.36 -3.19
N ALA A 32 -15.04 -11.00 -1.92
CA ALA A 32 -13.73 -10.65 -1.39
C ALA A 32 -12.82 -11.89 -1.31
N LEU A 33 -11.57 -11.74 -1.74
CA LEU A 33 -10.54 -12.74 -1.53
C LEU A 33 -9.97 -12.61 -0.11
N GLU A 34 -9.48 -13.71 0.44
CA GLU A 34 -8.77 -13.70 1.72
C GLU A 34 -7.54 -12.77 1.67
N PRO A 35 -7.26 -11.97 2.72
CA PRO A 35 -6.19 -10.97 2.69
C PRO A 35 -4.82 -11.53 2.29
N GLN A 36 -4.47 -12.73 2.71
CA GLN A 36 -3.19 -13.37 2.37
C GLN A 36 -3.07 -13.66 0.88
N ILE A 37 -4.18 -13.98 0.21
CA ILE A 37 -4.22 -14.20 -1.25
C ILE A 37 -3.94 -12.89 -1.97
N VAL A 38 -4.59 -11.80 -1.55
CA VAL A 38 -4.38 -10.47 -2.14
C VAL A 38 -2.95 -10.00 -1.91
N VAL A 39 -2.42 -10.14 -0.68
CA VAL A 39 -1.02 -9.82 -0.37
C VAL A 39 -0.04 -10.62 -1.22
N GLY A 40 -0.27 -11.93 -1.41
CA GLY A 40 0.51 -12.77 -2.31
C GLY A 40 0.50 -12.22 -3.73
N MET A 41 -0.69 -11.95 -4.27
CA MET A 41 -0.85 -11.35 -5.59
C MET A 41 -0.12 -10.00 -5.72
N LEU A 42 -0.18 -9.13 -4.70
CA LEU A 42 0.54 -7.84 -4.72
C LEU A 42 2.05 -8.04 -4.81
N ARG A 43 2.60 -8.97 -4.01
CA ARG A 43 4.02 -9.28 -4.00
C ARG A 43 4.47 -9.91 -5.32
N ASP A 44 3.69 -10.86 -5.84
CA ASP A 44 3.97 -11.56 -7.10
C ASP A 44 3.98 -10.60 -8.30
N ASN A 45 3.21 -9.51 -8.23
CA ASN A 45 3.16 -8.46 -9.25
C ASN A 45 4.10 -7.28 -8.96
N GLY A 46 4.95 -7.37 -7.94
CA GLY A 46 5.98 -6.38 -7.65
C GLY A 46 5.51 -5.08 -6.99
N PHE A 47 4.26 -5.02 -6.51
CA PHE A 47 3.78 -3.83 -5.79
C PHE A 47 4.49 -3.66 -4.46
N LYS A 48 4.86 -2.41 -4.15
CA LYS A 48 5.54 -2.00 -2.92
C LYS A 48 4.73 -1.07 -2.04
N ASN A 49 3.65 -0.50 -2.57
CA ASN A 49 2.81 0.47 -1.85
C ASN A 49 1.33 0.09 -2.02
N VAL A 50 0.57 0.14 -0.93
CA VAL A 50 -0.88 -0.04 -0.95
C VAL A 50 -1.57 1.06 -0.14
N LYS A 51 -2.72 1.52 -0.62
CA LYS A 51 -3.62 2.38 0.14
C LYS A 51 -4.86 1.61 0.56
N LEU A 52 -5.16 1.67 1.86
CA LEU A 52 -6.41 1.21 2.46
C LEU A 52 -7.31 2.41 2.75
N PHE A 53 -8.62 2.24 2.62
CA PHE A 53 -9.59 3.29 2.94
C PHE A 53 -10.02 3.28 4.40
N GLU A 54 -9.79 2.15 5.08
CA GLU A 54 -10.03 1.95 6.50
C GLU A 54 -8.96 1.01 7.09
N ALA A 55 -8.80 1.05 8.41
CA ALA A 55 -7.84 0.21 9.13
C ALA A 55 -8.41 -1.18 9.48
N ASP A 56 -8.59 -2.04 8.47
CA ASP A 56 -9.02 -3.42 8.71
C ASP A 56 -7.89 -4.26 9.34
N SER A 57 -8.14 -4.81 10.53
CA SER A 57 -7.12 -5.52 11.30
C SER A 57 -6.65 -6.83 10.66
N LYS A 58 -7.49 -7.51 9.88
CA LYS A 58 -7.12 -8.74 9.15
C LYS A 58 -6.20 -8.39 7.98
N ILE A 59 -6.51 -7.32 7.26
CA ILE A 59 -5.66 -6.82 6.17
C ILE A 59 -4.32 -6.33 6.71
N MET A 60 -4.32 -5.52 7.77
CA MET A 60 -3.09 -5.03 8.41
C MET A 60 -2.23 -6.20 8.92
N THR A 61 -2.83 -7.20 9.53
CA THR A 61 -2.10 -8.40 9.97
C THR A 61 -1.49 -9.17 8.79
N ALA A 62 -2.22 -9.32 7.69
CA ALA A 62 -1.72 -10.01 6.49
C ALA A 62 -0.59 -9.23 5.78
N LEU A 63 -0.58 -7.90 5.88
CA LEU A 63 0.48 -7.04 5.35
C LEU A 63 1.75 -7.03 6.22
N GLY A 64 1.68 -7.56 7.45
CA GLY A 64 2.82 -7.65 8.35
C GLY A 64 3.98 -8.47 7.76
N ASN A 65 5.21 -7.98 7.92
CA ASN A 65 6.43 -8.64 7.43
C ASN A 65 6.47 -8.90 5.91
N THR A 66 5.70 -8.15 5.12
CA THR A 66 5.66 -8.31 3.65
C THR A 66 6.65 -7.42 2.91
N GLY A 67 7.06 -6.31 3.53
CA GLY A 67 7.82 -5.22 2.90
C GLY A 67 6.97 -4.37 1.96
N ILE A 68 5.64 -4.39 2.08
CA ILE A 68 4.72 -3.46 1.42
C ILE A 68 4.44 -2.30 2.37
N ASP A 69 4.60 -1.08 1.88
CA ASP A 69 4.27 0.16 2.58
C ASP A 69 2.78 0.45 2.47
N VAL A 70 2.17 0.87 3.58
CA VAL A 70 0.72 0.96 3.72
C VAL A 70 0.29 2.38 4.09
N MET A 71 -0.42 3.04 3.18
CA MET A 71 -1.18 4.24 3.52
C MET A 71 -2.54 3.83 4.10
N VAL A 72 -2.80 4.18 5.36
CA VAL A 72 -4.08 3.88 6.03
C VAL A 72 -4.99 5.11 6.04
N GLY A 73 -6.18 4.98 5.46
CA GLY A 73 -7.22 6.01 5.48
C GLY A 73 -8.00 6.06 6.79
N ILE A 74 -8.40 7.27 7.18
CA ILE A 74 -9.43 7.49 8.20
C ILE A 74 -10.80 7.48 7.50
N PRO A 75 -11.76 6.66 7.94
CA PRO A 75 -13.12 6.68 7.42
C PRO A 75 -13.79 8.06 7.56
N ASN A 76 -14.53 8.48 6.54
CA ASN A 76 -15.10 9.84 6.48
C ASN A 76 -16.07 10.15 7.62
N ASP A 77 -16.80 9.16 8.10
CA ASP A 77 -17.74 9.26 9.23
C ASP A 77 -17.02 9.51 10.58
N MET A 78 -15.75 9.16 10.68
CA MET A 78 -14.93 9.39 11.88
C MET A 78 -14.31 10.79 11.93
N LEU A 79 -14.13 11.46 10.78
CA LEU A 79 -13.41 12.75 10.69
C LEU A 79 -13.95 13.81 11.66
N SER A 80 -15.27 13.90 11.76
CA SER A 80 -15.99 14.84 12.64
C SER A 80 -15.65 14.64 14.12
N THR A 81 -15.53 13.39 14.55
CA THR A 81 -15.20 13.00 15.93
C THR A 81 -13.72 13.26 16.22
N LEU A 82 -12.84 12.80 15.33
CA LEU A 82 -11.39 12.94 15.51
C LEU A 82 -10.94 14.41 15.49
N ALA A 83 -11.58 15.24 14.67
CA ALA A 83 -11.30 16.67 14.62
C ALA A 83 -11.69 17.42 15.91
N ARG A 84 -12.62 16.88 16.71
CA ARG A 84 -13.12 17.54 17.93
C ARG A 84 -12.50 17.01 19.22
N SER A 85 -11.76 15.91 19.16
CA SER A 85 -11.23 15.24 20.35
C SER A 85 -9.85 14.67 20.08
N THR A 86 -8.84 15.29 20.69
CA THR A 86 -7.46 14.79 20.66
C THR A 86 -7.37 13.38 21.23
N SER A 87 -8.07 13.09 22.33
CA SER A 87 -8.07 11.74 22.92
C SER A 87 -8.65 10.69 21.98
N ALA A 88 -9.71 11.03 21.21
CA ALA A 88 -10.25 10.12 20.21
C ALA A 88 -9.27 9.90 19.04
N ALA A 89 -8.54 10.94 18.62
CA ALA A 89 -7.49 10.83 17.60
C ALA A 89 -6.31 9.96 18.08
N GLU A 90 -5.86 10.15 19.31
CA GLU A 90 -4.81 9.34 19.94
C GLU A 90 -5.22 7.87 20.08
N GLU A 91 -6.45 7.61 20.53
CA GLU A 91 -6.98 6.26 20.62
C GLU A 91 -7.08 5.60 19.25
N TRP A 92 -7.53 6.35 18.23
CA TRP A 92 -7.60 5.85 16.87
C TRP A 92 -6.21 5.47 16.34
N VAL A 93 -5.21 6.33 16.50
CA VAL A 93 -3.83 6.05 16.07
C VAL A 93 -3.27 4.85 16.83
N SER A 94 -3.44 4.79 18.15
CA SER A 94 -2.97 3.69 18.99
C SER A 94 -3.52 2.34 18.51
N LYS A 95 -4.84 2.27 18.27
CA LYS A 95 -5.53 1.04 17.91
C LYS A 95 -5.32 0.61 16.45
N ASN A 96 -5.27 1.57 15.53
CA ASN A 96 -5.35 1.30 14.09
C ASN A 96 -4.02 1.42 13.36
N VAL A 97 -3.04 2.10 13.95
CA VAL A 97 -1.71 2.31 13.36
C VAL A 97 -0.65 1.72 14.27
N THR A 98 -0.46 2.28 15.47
CA THR A 98 0.65 1.92 16.37
C THR A 98 0.64 0.44 16.74
N ALA A 99 -0.53 -0.16 16.95
CA ALA A 99 -0.68 -1.59 17.25
C ALA A 99 -0.09 -2.53 16.18
N PHE A 100 0.06 -2.07 14.93
CA PHE A 100 0.58 -2.86 13.81
C PHE A 100 2.04 -2.56 13.47
N VAL A 101 2.62 -1.50 14.02
CA VAL A 101 4.01 -1.12 13.76
C VAL A 101 4.93 -1.89 14.72
N SER A 102 5.67 -2.85 14.17
CA SER A 102 6.67 -3.63 14.92
C SER A 102 7.73 -4.18 13.96
N LYS A 103 8.78 -4.84 14.47
CA LYS A 103 9.84 -5.45 13.65
C LYS A 103 9.31 -6.41 12.57
N ASN A 104 8.21 -7.11 12.87
CA ASN A 104 7.54 -8.04 11.95
C ASN A 104 6.14 -7.52 11.56
N GLY A 105 5.89 -6.22 11.78
CA GLY A 105 4.62 -5.57 11.58
C GLY A 105 4.48 -4.95 10.20
N VAL A 106 3.57 -3.99 10.10
CA VAL A 106 3.30 -3.22 8.89
C VAL A 106 4.20 -1.99 8.87
N ASN A 107 4.67 -1.60 7.67
CA ASN A 107 5.27 -0.29 7.47
C ASN A 107 4.17 0.69 7.08
N VAL A 108 3.87 1.67 7.94
CA VAL A 108 2.77 2.65 7.79
C VAL A 108 3.34 4.05 7.64
#